data_AF-A3UEJ6-F1
#
_entry.id   AF-A3UEJ6-F1
#
_cell.length_a   1.000
_cell.length_b   1.000
_cell.length_c   1.000
_cell.angle_alpha   90.00
_cell.angle_beta   90.00
_cell.angle_gamma   90.00
#
_symmetry.space_group_name_H-M   'P 1'
#
loop_
_entity.id
_entity.type
_entity.pdbx_description
1 polymer ?
#
loop_
_entity_poly.entity_id
_entity_poly.type
_entity_poly.pdbx_seq_one_letter_code
_entity_poly.pdbx_strand_id
1 'polypeptide(L)'
;MAEVEVVATYELFNINRKKFERLMHRVFEPARLEISIPDRFGNPVEPREWFQVPLFVIDQGIEKFREGSRDDFVYDPSKGLLIER
;
A
#
# COMPACT_ATOMS: atom_id res chain seq x y z
N MET A 1 21.32 2.97 4.47
CA MET A 1 20.08 2.22 4.16
C MET A 1 20.49 0.97 3.41
N ALA A 2 19.83 -0.16 3.66
CA ALA A 2 20.12 -1.40 2.94
C ALA A 2 19.68 -1.29 1.48
N GLU A 3 20.27 -2.11 0.62
CA GLU A 3 19.83 -2.26 -0.76
C GLU A 3 18.42 -2.87 -0.79
N VAL A 4 17.58 -2.40 -1.72
CA VAL A 4 16.22 -2.90 -1.91
C VAL A 4 16.10 -3.55 -3.27
N GLU A 5 15.38 -4.67 -3.33
CA GLU A 5 15.08 -5.38 -4.57
C GLU A 5 13.66 -5.02 -5.04
N VAL A 6 13.50 -4.66 -6.32
CA VAL A 6 12.19 -4.45 -6.92
C VAL A 6 11.59 -5.80 -7.27
N VAL A 7 10.68 -6.28 -6.41
CA VAL A 7 10.02 -7.59 -6.59
C VAL A 7 8.83 -7.58 -7.55
N ALA A 8 8.26 -6.40 -7.82
CA ALA A 8 7.15 -6.23 -8.76
C ALA A 8 7.08 -4.79 -9.28
N THR A 9 6.57 -4.62 -10.50
CA THR A 9 6.30 -3.31 -11.11
C THR A 9 4.95 -3.35 -11.80
N TYR A 10 4.12 -2.32 -11.56
CA TYR A 10 2.77 -2.23 -12.09
C TYR A 10 2.64 -1.01 -12.99
N GLU A 11 2.30 -1.23 -14.25
CA GLU A 11 2.05 -0.16 -15.21
C GLU A 11 0.54 0.10 -15.34
N LEU A 12 0.14 1.34 -15.06
CA LEU A 12 -1.26 1.75 -15.05
C LEU A 12 -1.49 2.85 -16.09
N PHE A 13 -2.36 2.58 -17.06
CA PHE A 13 -2.68 3.51 -18.15
C PHE A 13 -4.07 4.13 -17.95
N ASN A 14 -4.20 5.42 -18.31
CA ASN A 14 -5.47 6.16 -18.26
C ASN A 14 -6.12 6.18 -16.86
N ILE A 15 -5.32 6.19 -15.79
CA ILE A 15 -5.79 6.25 -14.41
C ILE A 15 -5.65 7.64 -13.79
N ASN A 16 -6.53 7.98 -12.86
CA ASN A 16 -6.31 9.14 -11.99
C ASN A 16 -5.33 8.76 -10.87
N ARG A 17 -4.05 9.12 -11.04
CA ARG A 17 -2.97 8.83 -10.07
C ARG A 17 -3.32 9.24 -8.62
N LYS A 18 -3.88 10.44 -8.43
CA LYS A 18 -4.26 10.94 -7.09
C LYS A 18 -5.40 10.16 -6.45
N LYS A 19 -6.29 9.56 -7.26
CA LYS A 19 -7.36 8.69 -6.76
C LYS A 19 -6.80 7.32 -6.39
N PHE A 20 -5.94 6.76 -7.24
CA PHE A 20 -5.28 5.48 -6.99
C PHE A 20 -4.47 5.50 -5.70
N GLU A 21 -3.59 6.49 -5.55
CA GLU A 21 -2.78 6.70 -4.35
C GLU A 21 -3.67 6.74 -3.10
N ARG A 22 -4.67 7.64 -3.06
CA ARG A 22 -5.60 7.74 -1.92
C ARG A 22 -6.32 6.44 -1.60
N LEU A 23 -6.70 5.65 -2.62
CA LEU A 23 -7.35 4.37 -2.40
C LEU A 23 -6.36 3.39 -1.77
N MET A 24 -5.18 3.20 -2.35
CA MET A 24 -4.18 2.26 -1.83
C MET A 24 -3.77 2.61 -0.40
N HIS A 25 -3.55 3.89 -0.11
CA HIS A 25 -3.33 4.37 1.26
C HIS A 25 -4.46 3.96 2.20
N ARG A 26 -5.71 4.20 1.82
CA ARG A 26 -6.87 3.86 2.67
C ARG A 26 -7.02 2.36 2.88
N VAL A 27 -6.87 1.59 1.82
CA VAL A 27 -7.05 0.13 1.82
C VAL A 27 -6.00 -0.53 2.70
N PHE A 28 -4.74 -0.09 2.59
CA PHE A 28 -3.62 -0.67 3.31
C PHE A 28 -3.26 0.03 4.62
N GLU A 29 -3.97 1.10 5.00
CA GLU A 29 -3.74 1.83 6.26
C GLU A 29 -3.60 0.90 7.49
N PRO A 30 -4.40 -0.18 7.66
CA PRO A 30 -4.24 -1.08 8.81
C PRO A 30 -2.90 -1.82 8.86
N ALA A 31 -2.19 -1.91 7.73
CA ALA A 31 -0.89 -2.55 7.60
C ALA A 31 0.28 -1.56 7.61
N ARG A 32 0.03 -0.28 7.86
CA ARG A 32 1.09 0.73 7.89
C ARG A 32 2.09 0.39 8.99
N LEU A 33 3.37 0.39 8.64
CA LEU A 33 4.45 0.12 9.58
C LEU A 33 4.64 1.29 10.54
N GLU A 34 4.44 1.03 11.83
CA GLU A 34 4.72 1.99 12.90
C GLU A 34 6.17 1.84 13.36
N ILE A 35 7.10 2.39 12.57
CA ILE A 35 8.53 2.37 12.87
C ILE A 35 9.13 3.77 12.83
N SER A 36 10.13 4.00 13.67
CA SER A 36 10.94 5.22 13.67
C SER A 36 12.33 4.88 13.16
N ILE A 37 12.76 5.56 12.09
CA ILE A 37 14.09 5.39 11.51
C ILE A 37 14.83 6.72 11.47
N PRO A 38 16.16 6.75 11.70
CA PRO A 38 16.94 7.97 11.53
C PRO A 38 17.01 8.36 10.05
N ASP A 39 16.79 9.63 9.76
CA ASP A 39 17.04 10.21 8.44
C ASP A 39 18.54 10.37 8.17
N ARG A 40 18.89 10.96 7.02
CA ARG A 40 20.29 11.21 6.63
C ARG A 40 21.03 12.21 7.54
N PHE A 41 20.35 12.86 8.47
CA PHE A 41 20.87 13.81 9.44
C PHE A 41 20.75 13.30 10.89
N GLY A 42 20.28 12.06 11.08
CA GLY A 42 20.09 11.45 12.40
C GLY A 42 18.78 11.83 13.11
N ASN A 43 17.87 12.56 12.45
CA ASN A 43 16.57 12.88 13.03
C ASN A 43 15.62 11.69 12.89
N PRO A 44 14.85 11.32 13.93
CA PRO A 44 13.85 10.27 13.81
C PRO A 44 12.73 10.69 12.87
N VAL A 45 12.42 9.84 11.90
CA VAL A 45 11.32 10.01 10.94
C VAL A 45 10.47 8.74 10.94
N GLU A 46 9.16 8.94 10.87
CA GLU A 46 8.16 7.87 10.73
C GLU A 46 7.65 7.82 9.29
N PRO A 47 8.01 6.79 8.51
CA PRO A 47 7.55 6.66 7.12
C PRO A 47 6.06 6.37 7.08
N ARG A 48 5.29 7.17 6.33
CA ARG A 48 3.84 6.95 6.15
C ARG A 48 3.48 6.09 4.94
N GLU A 49 4.48 5.77 4.13
CA GLU A 49 4.35 5.09 2.83
C GLU A 49 4.72 3.60 2.92
N TRP A 50 5.02 3.09 4.11
CA TRP A 50 5.53 1.74 4.29
C TRP A 50 4.45 0.86 4.90
N PHE A 51 4.15 -0.25 4.22
CA PHE A 51 3.07 -1.16 4.59
C PHE A 51 3.59 -2.59 4.58
N GLN A 52 3.11 -3.42 5.51
CA GLN A 52 3.39 -4.85 5.54
C GLN A 52 2.23 -5.63 4.93
N VAL A 53 2.32 -5.88 3.62
CA VAL A 53 1.24 -6.49 2.84
C VAL A 53 1.81 -7.57 1.92
N PRO A 54 1.19 -8.77 1.83
CA PRO A 54 1.57 -9.78 0.85
C PRO A 54 1.36 -9.31 -0.58
N LEU A 55 2.26 -9.69 -1.49
CA LEU A 55 2.21 -9.26 -2.90
C LEU A 55 0.87 -9.57 -3.58
N PHE A 56 0.31 -10.76 -3.35
CA PHE A 56 -0.97 -11.17 -3.94
C PHE A 56 -2.15 -10.28 -3.52
N VAL A 57 -2.08 -9.64 -2.36
CA VAL A 57 -3.12 -8.70 -1.89
C VAL A 57 -2.97 -7.36 -2.60
N ILE A 58 -1.73 -6.94 -2.88
CA ILE A 58 -1.44 -5.75 -3.69
C ILE A 58 -2.04 -5.94 -5.09
N ASP A 59 -1.84 -7.12 -5.70
CA ASP A 59 -2.44 -7.47 -7.00
C ASP A 59 -3.97 -7.34 -6.97
N GLN A 60 -4.62 -7.90 -5.94
CA GLN A 60 -6.08 -7.81 -5.79
C GLN A 60 -6.56 -6.36 -5.64
N GLY A 61 -5.87 -5.54 -4.84
CA GLY A 61 -6.20 -4.13 -4.67
C GLY A 61 -6.11 -3.34 -5.97
N ILE A 62 -5.11 -3.63 -6.80
CA ILE A 62 -4.94 -3.02 -8.12
C ILE A 62 -6.05 -3.44 -9.08
N GLU A 63 -6.38 -4.74 -9.14
CA GLU A 63 -7.47 -5.24 -9.99
C GLU A 63 -8.82 -4.63 -9.58
N LYS A 64 -9.13 -4.55 -8.29
CA LYS A 64 -10.34 -3.88 -7.79
C LYS A 64 -10.41 -2.42 -8.18
N PHE A 65 -9.29 -1.70 -8.16
CA PHE A 65 -9.23 -0.33 -8.65
C PHE A 65 -9.54 -0.24 -10.14
N ARG A 66 -8.98 -1.16 -10.96
CA ARG A 66 -9.22 -1.22 -12.41
C ARG A 66 -10.68 -1.53 -12.75
N GLU A 67 -11.33 -2.39 -11.97
CA GLU A 67 -12.77 -2.70 -12.08
C GLU A 67 -13.66 -1.49 -11.73
N GLY A 68 -13.08 -0.41 -11.17
CA GLY A 68 -13.84 0.74 -10.71
C GLY A 68 -14.62 0.46 -9.44
N SER A 69 -14.21 -0.56 -8.67
CA SER A 69 -14.80 -0.88 -7.37
C SER A 69 -14.82 0.39 -6.51
N ARG A 70 -16.01 0.73 -6.00
CA ARG A 70 -16.16 1.78 -4.99
C ARG A 70 -15.40 1.29 -3.75
N ASP A 71 -14.81 2.22 -3.02
CA ASP A 71 -13.82 2.03 -1.95
C ASP A 71 -14.30 1.21 -0.72
N ASP A 72 -15.07 0.15 -0.93
CA ASP A 72 -15.77 -0.69 0.06
C ASP A 72 -14.92 -1.89 0.48
N PHE A 73 -13.59 -1.80 0.34
CA PHE A 73 -12.68 -2.86 0.75
C PHE A 73 -11.52 -2.31 1.58
N VAL A 74 -11.03 -3.15 2.49
CA VAL A 74 -9.91 -2.84 3.39
C VAL A 74 -9.07 -4.09 3.58
N TYR A 75 -7.77 -3.93 3.75
CA TYR A 75 -6.90 -5.04 4.09
C TYR A 75 -7.02 -5.37 5.59
N ASP A 76 -7.18 -6.65 5.92
CA ASP A 76 -7.15 -7.18 7.28
C ASP A 76 -5.79 -7.86 7.53
N PRO A 77 -4.87 -7.23 8.28
CA PRO A 77 -3.55 -7.79 8.58
C PRO A 77 -3.62 -9.09 9.39
N SER A 78 -4.69 -9.31 10.16
CA SER A 78 -4.86 -10.51 10.99
C SER A 78 -5.18 -11.73 10.15
N LYS A 79 -5.83 -11.53 9.00
CA LYS A 79 -6.19 -12.59 8.05
C LYS A 79 -5.25 -12.65 6.84
N GLY A 80 -4.53 -11.58 6.55
CA GLY A 80 -3.73 -11.46 5.34
C GLY A 80 -4.57 -11.37 4.07
N LEU A 81 -5.78 -10.82 4.16
CA LEU A 81 -6.77 -10.81 3.08
C LEU A 81 -7.38 -9.43 2.88
N LEU A 82 -7.81 -9.16 1.65
CA LEU A 82 -8.68 -8.04 1.31
C LEU A 82 -10.12 -8.42 1.66
N ILE A 83 -10.78 -7.63 2.50
CA ILE A 83 -12.16 -7.87 2.94
C ILE A 83 -13.06 -6.71 2.54
N GLU A 84 -14.35 -7.00 2.33
CA GLU A 84 -15.37 -5.95 2.21
C GLU A 84 -15.57 -5.25 3.55
N ARG A 85 -15.87 -3.95 3.47
CA ARG A 85 -15.95 -3.03 4.60
C ARG A 85 -17.32 -3.01 5.26
#